data_AF-A0A7S3E6M4-F1
#
_entry.id   AF-A0A7S3E6M4-F1
#
_cell.length_a   1.000
_cell.length_b   1.000
_cell.length_c   1.000
_cell.angle_alpha   90.00
_cell.angle_beta   90.00
_cell.angle_gamma   90.00
#
_symmetry.space_group_name_H-M   'P 1'
#
loop_
_entity.id
_entity.type
_entity.pdbx_description
1 polymer ?
#
loop_
_entity_poly.entity_id
_entity_poly.type
_entity_poly.pdbx_seq_one_letter_code
_entity_poly.pdbx_strand_id
1 'polypeptide(L)'
;AMVFAVMQYILTAIFLNKAVCWLGLGVPPRQYNLIGSDGRGMCEYAGATLHGAFMNTLVSKDNYFYRVCLTGSFTKDSCPEYLKESCFKKLKDGLVDNISVHTDYFGSVLNMRKYTKVILMDHVDWLNDELVEELATNLERQVVPGGRIIWRSASLNPPYTKVFERHGFEAHCVHRITDKDQNGCIDLVNMYASFWYADRKAK
;
A
#
# COMPACT_ATOMS: atom_id res chain seq x y z
N ALA A 1 -11.15 -20.69 37.21
CA ALA A 1 -11.09 -21.11 35.79
C ALA A 1 -12.26 -20.53 34.97
N MET A 2 -13.51 -20.83 35.32
CA MET A 2 -14.69 -20.39 34.55
C MET A 2 -14.85 -18.86 34.44
N VAL A 3 -14.67 -18.10 35.53
CA VAL A 3 -14.76 -16.63 35.51
C VAL A 3 -13.73 -16.00 34.56
N PHE A 4 -12.49 -16.49 34.58
CA PHE A 4 -11.43 -16.02 33.68
C PHE A 4 -11.74 -16.34 32.21
N ALA A 5 -12.29 -17.53 31.92
CA ALA A 5 -12.67 -17.91 30.56
C ALA A 5 -13.83 -17.03 30.03
N VAL A 6 -14.84 -16.76 30.86
CA VAL A 6 -15.95 -15.86 30.50
C VAL A 6 -15.44 -14.44 30.26
N MET A 7 -14.56 -13.94 31.13
CA MET A 7 -13.94 -12.63 30.96
C MET A 7 -13.10 -12.54 29.68
N GLN A 8 -12.27 -13.56 29.40
CA GLN A 8 -11.49 -13.63 28.16
C GLN A 8 -12.40 -13.63 26.93
N TYR A 9 -13.50 -14.38 26.95
CA TYR A 9 -14.46 -14.41 25.84
C TYR A 9 -15.10 -13.05 25.60
N ILE A 10 -15.56 -12.38 26.66
CA ILE A 10 -16.15 -11.04 26.58
C ILE A 10 -15.13 -10.03 26.02
N LEU A 11 -13.90 -10.02 26.55
CA LEU A 11 -12.84 -9.14 26.06
C LEU A 11 -12.51 -9.40 24.59
N THR A 12 -12.45 -10.67 24.18
CA THR A 12 -12.21 -11.06 22.78
C THR A 12 -13.35 -10.58 21.88
N ALA A 13 -14.60 -10.78 22.30
CA ALA A 13 -15.76 -10.35 21.53
C ALA A 13 -15.81 -8.82 21.37
N ILE A 14 -15.44 -8.07 22.42
CA ILE A 14 -15.47 -6.60 22.41
C ILE A 14 -14.29 -6.01 21.64
N PHE A 15 -13.07 -6.50 21.86
CA PHE A 15 -11.85 -5.85 21.35
C PHE A 15 -11.25 -6.52 20.12
N LEU A 16 -11.51 -7.80 19.89
CA LEU A 16 -10.90 -8.60 18.83
C LEU A 16 -11.90 -8.98 17.72
N ASN A 17 -12.90 -8.12 17.49
CA ASN A 17 -13.84 -8.27 16.38
C ASN A 17 -13.42 -7.45 15.15
N LYS A 18 -14.05 -7.75 14.00
CA LYS A 18 -13.82 -7.06 12.72
C LYS A 18 -13.97 -5.53 12.81
N ALA A 19 -14.96 -5.04 13.55
CA ALA A 19 -15.21 -3.61 13.64
C ALA A 19 -14.06 -2.89 14.36
N VAL A 20 -13.57 -3.42 15.48
CA VAL A 20 -12.49 -2.78 16.23
C VAL A 20 -11.13 -2.97 15.54
N CYS A 21 -10.78 -4.20 15.16
CA CYS A 21 -9.44 -4.49 14.64
C CYS A 21 -9.19 -4.00 13.22
N TRP A 22 -10.23 -3.79 12.41
CA TRP A 22 -10.05 -3.41 11.00
C TRP A 22 -10.68 -2.06 10.69
N LEU A 23 -11.98 -1.89 10.99
CA LEU A 23 -12.64 -0.62 10.70
C LEU A 23 -12.16 0.48 11.66
N GLY A 24 -11.96 0.15 12.94
CA GLY A 24 -11.43 1.07 13.96
C GLY A 24 -9.97 1.47 13.71
N LEU A 25 -9.21 0.66 12.96
CA LEU A 25 -7.87 0.99 12.48
C LEU A 25 -7.89 1.72 11.12
N GLY A 26 -9.07 2.10 10.63
CA GLY A 26 -9.24 2.88 9.41
C GLY A 26 -9.19 2.06 8.11
N VAL A 27 -9.22 0.73 8.16
CA VAL A 27 -9.26 -0.11 6.95
C VAL A 27 -10.67 -0.12 6.38
N PRO A 28 -10.91 0.35 5.14
CA PRO A 28 -12.25 0.39 4.58
C PRO A 28 -12.82 -1.01 4.33
N PRO A 29 -14.16 -1.17 4.38
CA PRO A 29 -14.81 -2.45 4.12
C PRO A 29 -14.43 -3.08 2.78
N ARG A 30 -14.20 -2.26 1.75
CA ARG A 30 -13.80 -2.76 0.43
C ARG A 30 -12.42 -3.38 0.42
N GLN A 31 -11.42 -2.71 1.02
CA GLN A 31 -10.08 -3.25 1.20
C GLN A 31 -10.11 -4.54 2.03
N TYR A 32 -10.91 -4.60 3.10
CA TYR A 32 -11.13 -5.82 3.87
C TYR A 32 -11.68 -6.95 2.99
N ASN A 33 -12.70 -6.67 2.17
CA ASN A 33 -13.31 -7.68 1.31
C ASN A 33 -12.34 -8.19 0.23
N LEU A 34 -11.39 -7.38 -0.23
CA LEU A 34 -10.33 -7.80 -1.16
C LEU A 34 -9.46 -8.91 -0.55
N ILE A 35 -9.09 -8.79 0.73
CA ILE A 35 -8.35 -9.85 1.44
C ILE A 35 -9.17 -11.16 1.44
N GLY A 36 -10.47 -11.06 1.77
CA GLY A 36 -11.37 -12.20 1.81
C GLY A 36 -11.59 -12.86 0.44
N SER A 37 -11.58 -12.08 -0.65
CA SER A 37 -11.73 -12.61 -2.01
C SER A 37 -10.56 -13.48 -2.48
N ASP A 38 -9.40 -13.36 -1.84
CA ASP A 38 -8.26 -14.24 -2.09
C ASP A 38 -8.39 -15.60 -1.37
N GLY A 39 -9.47 -15.84 -0.62
CA GLY A 39 -9.67 -17.05 0.16
C GLY A 39 -8.79 -17.14 1.42
N ARG A 40 -8.13 -16.05 1.82
CA ARG A 40 -7.24 -15.99 2.98
C ARG A 40 -7.98 -15.55 4.23
N GLY A 41 -7.63 -16.16 5.37
CA GLY A 41 -8.10 -15.71 6.67
C GLY A 41 -7.46 -14.38 7.06
N MET A 42 -8.16 -13.52 7.81
CA MET A 42 -7.58 -12.23 8.24
C MET A 42 -6.37 -12.40 9.16
N CYS A 43 -6.39 -13.39 10.05
CA CYS A 43 -5.25 -13.71 10.91
C CYS A 43 -4.08 -14.28 10.11
N GLU A 44 -4.37 -15.10 9.10
CA GLU A 44 -3.36 -15.61 8.17
C GLU A 44 -2.73 -14.46 7.38
N TYR A 45 -3.54 -13.54 6.85
CA TYR A 45 -3.08 -12.35 6.15
C TYR A 45 -2.14 -11.52 7.03
N ALA A 46 -2.60 -11.14 8.24
CA ALA A 46 -1.81 -10.34 9.17
C ALA A 46 -0.55 -11.09 9.65
N GLY A 47 -0.64 -12.41 9.82
CA GLY A 47 0.50 -13.25 10.16
C GLY A 47 1.54 -13.27 9.05
N ALA A 48 1.12 -13.44 7.79
CA ALA A 48 2.01 -13.47 6.63
C ALA A 48 2.72 -12.13 6.42
N THR A 49 2.00 -11.01 6.53
CA THR A 49 2.58 -9.66 6.37
C THR A 49 3.66 -9.39 7.43
N LEU A 50 3.37 -9.67 8.70
CA LEU A 50 4.34 -9.50 9.77
C LEU A 50 5.50 -10.49 9.65
N HIS A 51 5.22 -11.76 9.34
CA HIS A 51 6.25 -12.78 9.17
C HIS A 51 7.25 -12.38 8.08
N GLY A 52 6.76 -11.93 6.91
CA GLY A 52 7.63 -11.48 5.83
C GLY A 52 8.51 -10.30 6.24
N ALA A 53 7.98 -9.29 6.94
CA ALA A 53 8.77 -8.16 7.41
C ALA A 53 9.85 -8.59 8.42
N PHE A 54 9.48 -9.33 9.47
CA PHE A 54 10.40 -9.64 10.57
C PHE A 54 11.40 -10.75 10.26
N MET A 55 11.08 -11.67 9.35
CA MET A 55 12.01 -12.74 8.96
C MET A 55 13.02 -12.30 7.90
N ASN A 56 12.74 -11.22 7.17
CA ASN A 56 13.61 -10.76 6.09
C ASN A 56 14.31 -9.41 6.37
N THR A 57 14.01 -8.75 7.50
CA THR A 57 14.62 -7.45 7.83
C THR A 57 15.02 -7.36 9.31
N LEU A 58 16.17 -6.75 9.61
CA LEU A 58 16.51 -6.39 10.99
C LEU A 58 15.84 -5.08 11.37
N VAL A 59 14.90 -5.12 12.30
CA VAL A 59 14.17 -3.94 12.79
C VAL A 59 15.09 -2.83 13.29
N SER A 60 16.24 -3.18 13.87
CA SER A 60 17.19 -2.21 14.39
C SER A 60 17.98 -1.45 13.33
N LYS A 61 18.10 -1.99 12.11
CA LYS A 61 19.00 -1.50 11.06
C LYS A 61 18.33 -1.28 9.71
N ASP A 62 17.59 -2.27 9.22
CA ASP A 62 17.09 -2.29 7.85
C ASP A 62 15.67 -1.72 7.75
N ASN A 63 14.87 -1.86 8.83
CA ASN A 63 13.44 -1.56 8.81
C ASN A 63 13.07 -0.39 9.71
N TYR A 64 13.34 0.81 9.21
CA TYR A 64 13.05 2.05 9.94
C TYR A 64 11.55 2.26 10.22
N PHE A 65 10.65 1.65 9.45
CA PHE A 65 9.21 1.74 9.65
C PHE A 65 8.79 1.09 10.98
N TYR A 66 9.18 -0.16 11.23
CA TYR A 66 8.88 -0.82 12.49
C TYR A 66 9.72 -0.27 13.65
N ARG A 67 10.96 0.17 13.39
CA ARG A 67 11.81 0.78 14.41
C ARG A 67 11.14 1.99 15.06
N VAL A 68 10.66 2.93 14.25
CA VAL A 68 10.09 4.18 14.78
C VAL A 68 8.79 3.90 15.55
N CYS A 69 8.00 2.91 15.12
CA CYS A 69 6.82 2.47 15.86
C CYS A 69 7.18 1.91 17.25
N LEU A 70 8.27 1.15 17.37
CA LEU A 70 8.66 0.50 18.63
C LEU A 70 9.46 1.42 19.58
N THR A 71 10.25 2.33 19.03
CA THR A 71 11.25 3.11 19.78
C THR A 71 11.02 4.62 19.75
N GLY A 72 10.04 5.10 18.99
CA GLY A 72 9.71 6.51 18.84
C GLY A 72 10.78 7.35 18.13
N SER A 73 11.80 6.73 17.52
CA SER A 73 12.94 7.45 16.91
C SER A 73 13.48 6.74 15.67
N PHE A 74 14.28 7.47 14.88
CA PHE A 74 15.16 6.92 13.85
C PHE A 74 16.62 6.88 14.34
N THR A 75 17.48 6.13 13.64
CA THR A 75 18.95 6.25 13.80
C THR A 75 19.57 6.84 12.54
N LYS A 76 20.87 7.14 12.59
CA LYS A 76 21.61 7.56 11.39
C LYS A 76 21.60 6.48 10.30
N ASP A 77 21.67 5.21 10.69
CA ASP A 77 21.74 4.08 9.76
C ASP A 77 20.35 3.59 9.33
N SER A 78 19.35 3.69 10.21
CA SER A 78 17.97 3.25 9.99
C SER A 78 17.01 4.43 9.98
N CYS A 79 16.97 5.15 8.86
CA CYS A 79 16.05 6.26 8.59
C CYS A 79 15.60 6.30 7.12
N PRO A 80 14.50 7.00 6.81
CA PRO A 80 14.12 7.27 5.43
C PRO A 80 15.25 7.93 4.63
N GLU A 81 15.36 7.61 3.34
CA GLU A 81 16.42 8.15 2.46
C GLU A 81 16.53 9.67 2.49
N TYR A 82 15.39 10.38 2.59
CA TYR A 82 15.38 11.85 2.63
C TYR A 82 15.97 12.44 3.93
N LEU A 83 16.16 11.64 4.98
CA LEU A 83 16.84 12.06 6.22
C LEU A 83 18.35 11.76 6.21
N LYS A 84 18.85 10.96 5.26
CA LYS A 84 20.29 10.73 5.12
C LYS A 84 20.97 12.04 4.73
N GLU A 85 22.10 12.35 5.36
CA GLU A 85 22.77 13.65 5.24
C GLU A 85 23.00 14.10 3.80
N SER A 86 23.48 13.18 2.94
CA SER A 86 23.70 13.45 1.51
C SER A 86 22.42 13.79 0.74
N CYS A 87 21.29 13.20 1.12
CA CYS A 87 19.99 13.42 0.48
C CYS A 87 19.31 14.67 1.04
N PHE A 88 19.34 14.82 2.36
CA PHE A 88 18.81 15.98 3.06
C PHE A 88 19.47 17.28 2.58
N LYS A 89 20.80 17.26 2.39
CA LYS A 89 21.51 18.41 1.81
C LYS A 89 20.99 18.78 0.42
N LYS A 90 20.85 17.80 -0.49
CA LYS A 90 20.28 18.05 -1.83
C LYS A 90 18.85 18.61 -1.78
N LEU A 91 18.03 18.13 -0.84
CA LEU A 91 16.68 18.67 -0.62
C LEU A 91 16.72 20.13 -0.15
N LYS A 92 17.59 20.45 0.80
CA LYS A 92 17.81 21.81 1.32
C LYS A 92 18.41 22.76 0.30
N ASP A 93 19.20 22.25 -0.64
CA ASP A 93 19.84 23.01 -1.72
C ASP A 93 18.87 23.30 -2.90
N GLY A 94 17.57 23.07 -2.74
CA GLY A 94 16.52 23.53 -3.67
C GLY A 94 15.69 22.42 -4.33
N LEU A 95 16.02 21.12 -4.14
CA LEU A 95 15.18 20.06 -4.73
C LEU A 95 13.76 20.04 -4.14
N VAL A 96 13.58 20.53 -2.91
CA VAL A 96 12.27 20.67 -2.27
C VAL A 96 11.32 21.58 -3.07
N ASP A 97 11.85 22.53 -3.85
CA ASP A 97 11.05 23.48 -4.64
C ASP A 97 10.33 22.79 -5.82
N ASN A 98 10.69 21.54 -6.13
CA ASN A 98 9.99 20.71 -7.11
C ASN A 98 8.77 19.99 -6.53
N ILE A 99 8.49 20.13 -5.23
CA ILE A 99 7.36 19.49 -4.55
C ILE A 99 6.19 20.48 -4.51
N SER A 100 5.06 20.07 -5.09
CA SER A 100 3.80 20.78 -4.96
C SER A 100 2.82 19.91 -4.19
N VAL A 101 2.23 20.48 -3.15
CA VAL A 101 1.22 19.80 -2.30
C VAL A 101 -0.15 20.34 -2.67
N HIS A 102 -1.08 19.43 -2.92
CA HIS A 102 -2.47 19.76 -3.22
C HIS A 102 -3.39 19.09 -2.20
N THR A 103 -4.31 19.85 -1.62
CA THR A 103 -5.36 19.36 -0.72
C THR A 103 -6.69 19.48 -1.44
N ASP A 104 -7.04 18.47 -2.23
CA ASP A 104 -8.24 18.45 -3.06
C ASP A 104 -8.60 17.00 -3.43
N TYR A 105 -9.70 16.81 -4.16
CA TYR A 105 -10.07 15.54 -4.78
C TYR A 105 -8.99 15.09 -5.77
N PHE A 106 -8.62 13.80 -5.70
CA PHE A 106 -7.53 13.24 -6.49
C PHE A 106 -7.75 13.40 -8.00
N GLY A 107 -8.98 13.21 -8.49
CA GLY A 107 -9.30 13.39 -9.91
C GLY A 107 -9.10 14.83 -10.39
N SER A 108 -9.44 15.82 -9.57
CA SER A 108 -9.22 17.24 -9.87
C SER A 108 -7.74 17.55 -10.03
N VAL A 109 -6.91 17.08 -9.09
CA VAL A 109 -5.45 17.24 -9.09
C VAL A 109 -4.82 16.50 -10.27
N LEU A 110 -5.25 15.26 -10.53
CA LEU A 110 -4.77 14.47 -11.64
C LEU A 110 -5.07 15.15 -12.99
N ASN A 111 -6.17 15.91 -13.09
CA ASN A 111 -6.53 16.59 -14.33
C ASN A 111 -5.74 17.89 -14.62
N MET A 112 -4.89 18.35 -13.69
CA MET A 112 -4.16 19.63 -13.86
C MET A 112 -3.01 19.56 -14.87
N ARG A 113 -2.45 18.37 -15.14
CA ARG A 113 -1.30 18.22 -16.05
C ARG A 113 -1.18 16.79 -16.59
N LYS A 114 -0.18 16.59 -17.46
CA LYS A 114 0.24 15.27 -17.90
C LYS A 114 1.32 14.69 -16.99
N TYR A 115 1.33 13.37 -16.83
CA TYR A 115 2.23 12.65 -15.93
C TYR A 115 2.99 11.55 -16.66
N THR A 116 4.29 11.42 -16.36
CA THR A 116 5.11 10.28 -16.77
C THR A 116 5.00 9.12 -15.80
N LYS A 117 4.79 9.40 -14.51
CA LYS A 117 4.60 8.40 -13.46
C LYS A 117 3.53 8.87 -12.48
N VAL A 118 2.63 7.97 -12.09
CA VAL A 118 1.62 8.21 -11.05
C VAL A 118 1.70 7.08 -10.02
N ILE A 119 1.96 7.43 -8.78
CA ILE A 119 2.01 6.48 -7.66
C ILE A 119 0.65 6.54 -6.97
N LEU A 120 -0.14 5.49 -7.15
CA LEU A 120 -1.47 5.37 -6.54
C LEU A 120 -1.37 4.83 -5.11
N MET A 121 -0.29 4.14 -4.74
CA MET A 121 -0.23 3.43 -3.45
C MET A 121 -1.40 2.44 -3.33
N ASP A 122 -2.08 2.38 -2.19
CA ASP A 122 -3.15 1.43 -1.87
C ASP A 122 -4.56 2.02 -1.95
N HIS A 123 -4.71 3.31 -2.25
CA HIS A 123 -6.02 3.97 -2.18
C HIS A 123 -7.05 3.36 -3.15
N VAL A 124 -6.62 2.69 -4.23
CA VAL A 124 -7.52 2.04 -5.18
C VAL A 124 -8.32 0.90 -4.52
N ASP A 125 -7.77 0.25 -3.49
CA ASP A 125 -8.48 -0.76 -2.70
C ASP A 125 -9.72 -0.18 -1.98
N TRP A 126 -9.79 1.15 -1.83
CA TRP A 126 -10.84 1.85 -1.10
C TRP A 126 -11.98 2.30 -2.02
N LEU A 127 -11.70 2.46 -3.32
CA LEU A 127 -12.62 3.02 -4.31
C LEU A 127 -13.63 1.99 -4.78
N ASN A 128 -14.93 2.33 -4.83
CA ASN A 128 -15.96 1.49 -5.46
C ASN A 128 -15.74 1.35 -6.98
N ASP A 129 -16.55 0.52 -7.64
CA ASP A 129 -16.35 0.20 -9.07
C ASP A 129 -16.50 1.44 -9.95
N GLU A 130 -17.44 2.33 -9.62
CA GLU A 130 -17.67 3.58 -10.33
C GLU A 130 -16.45 4.53 -10.24
N LEU A 131 -15.90 4.70 -9.03
CA LEU A 131 -14.71 5.54 -8.81
C LEU A 131 -13.45 4.94 -9.41
N VAL A 132 -13.34 3.60 -9.47
CA VAL A 132 -12.24 2.94 -10.17
C VAL A 132 -12.30 3.24 -11.68
N GLU A 133 -13.48 3.17 -12.29
CA GLU A 133 -13.66 3.48 -13.71
C GLU A 133 -13.39 4.97 -14.00
N GLU A 134 -13.84 5.87 -13.12
CA GLU A 134 -13.53 7.30 -13.20
C GLU A 134 -12.01 7.55 -13.10
N LEU A 135 -11.34 6.92 -12.12
CA LEU A 135 -9.89 7.00 -11.94
C LEU A 135 -9.18 6.49 -13.19
N ALA A 136 -9.56 5.34 -13.72
CA ALA A 136 -8.95 4.74 -14.90
C ALA A 136 -9.12 5.63 -16.15
N THR A 137 -10.29 6.25 -16.33
CA THR A 137 -10.56 7.22 -17.39
C THR A 137 -9.68 8.47 -17.25
N ASN A 138 -9.52 8.99 -16.04
CA ASN A 138 -8.64 10.14 -15.79
C ASN A 138 -7.17 9.77 -16.03
N LEU A 139 -6.72 8.61 -15.57
CA LEU A 139 -5.36 8.11 -15.80
C LEU A 139 -5.08 7.91 -17.29
N GLU A 140 -6.03 7.34 -18.04
CA GLU A 140 -5.95 7.18 -19.50
C GLU A 140 -5.67 8.51 -20.20
N ARG A 141 -6.37 9.56 -19.75
CA ARG A 141 -6.24 10.91 -20.32
C ARG A 141 -4.93 11.57 -19.91
N GLN A 142 -4.49 11.42 -18.66
CA GLN A 142 -3.44 12.24 -18.06
C GLN A 142 -2.05 11.59 -18.04
N VAL A 143 -1.96 10.26 -18.08
CA VAL A 143 -0.68 9.56 -18.21
C VAL A 143 -0.25 9.54 -19.67
N VAL A 144 0.95 10.05 -19.96
CA VAL A 144 1.48 10.10 -21.32
C VAL A 144 1.78 8.70 -21.86
N PRO A 145 1.76 8.48 -23.19
CA PRO A 145 2.27 7.23 -23.79
C PRO A 145 3.66 6.86 -23.26
N GLY A 146 3.85 5.60 -22.87
CA GLY A 146 5.08 5.13 -22.20
C GLY A 146 5.21 5.54 -20.73
N GLY A 147 4.25 6.28 -20.17
CA GLY A 147 4.17 6.58 -18.75
C GLY A 147 3.71 5.38 -17.91
N ARG A 148 3.80 5.48 -16.59
CA ARG A 148 3.58 4.35 -15.66
C ARG A 148 2.66 4.71 -14.50
N ILE A 149 1.76 3.80 -14.14
CA ILE A 149 1.04 3.83 -12.86
C ILE A 149 1.57 2.73 -11.93
N ILE A 150 1.62 2.98 -10.62
CA ILE A 150 2.22 2.08 -9.63
C ILE A 150 1.32 1.99 -8.41
N TRP A 151 1.00 0.77 -7.94
CA TRP A 151 0.12 0.55 -6.79
C TRP A 151 0.49 -0.71 -6.00
N ARG A 152 0.01 -0.77 -4.75
CA ARG A 152 0.02 -1.97 -3.91
C ARG A 152 -1.43 -2.36 -3.62
N SER A 153 -1.69 -3.64 -3.32
CA SER A 153 -3.03 -4.09 -2.97
C SER A 153 -3.03 -5.12 -1.86
N ALA A 154 -4.08 -5.09 -1.05
CA ALA A 154 -4.42 -6.12 -0.09
C ALA A 154 -4.87 -7.44 -0.76
N SER A 155 -5.28 -7.39 -2.03
CA SER A 155 -5.51 -8.60 -2.83
C SER A 155 -4.23 -9.08 -3.52
N LEU A 156 -4.11 -10.39 -3.72
CA LEU A 156 -3.11 -11.00 -4.60
C LEU A 156 -3.35 -10.64 -6.08
N ASN A 157 -4.60 -10.44 -6.47
CA ASN A 157 -5.02 -10.18 -7.85
C ASN A 157 -6.16 -9.14 -7.85
N PRO A 158 -5.87 -7.85 -7.60
CA PRO A 158 -6.91 -6.84 -7.49
C PRO A 158 -7.74 -6.73 -8.78
N PRO A 159 -9.09 -6.73 -8.69
CA PRO A 159 -9.96 -6.78 -9.86
C PRO A 159 -9.85 -5.54 -10.74
N TYR A 160 -9.53 -4.39 -10.15
CA TYR A 160 -9.34 -3.12 -10.86
C TYR A 160 -8.13 -3.11 -11.80
N THR A 161 -7.22 -4.09 -11.70
CA THR A 161 -6.16 -4.30 -12.70
C THR A 161 -6.74 -4.45 -14.10
N LYS A 162 -7.86 -5.19 -14.24
CA LYS A 162 -8.54 -5.38 -15.51
C LYS A 162 -9.20 -4.11 -16.02
N VAL A 163 -9.57 -3.21 -15.13
CA VAL A 163 -10.09 -1.88 -15.52
C VAL A 163 -8.97 -1.07 -16.15
N PHE A 164 -7.81 -0.99 -15.50
CA PHE A 164 -6.65 -0.30 -16.09
C PHE A 164 -6.24 -0.89 -17.45
N GLU A 165 -6.26 -2.22 -17.60
CA GLU A 165 -5.99 -2.87 -18.89
C GLU A 165 -6.96 -2.43 -20.01
N ARG A 166 -8.27 -2.36 -19.72
CA ARG A 166 -9.27 -1.85 -20.68
C ARG A 166 -9.02 -0.39 -21.06
N HIS A 167 -8.50 0.40 -20.13
CA HIS A 167 -8.14 1.80 -20.34
C HIS A 167 -6.75 1.99 -20.96
N GLY A 168 -6.19 0.98 -21.65
CA GLY A 168 -4.97 1.15 -22.44
C GLY A 168 -3.68 1.10 -21.63
N PHE A 169 -3.70 0.47 -20.45
CA PHE A 169 -2.50 0.12 -19.71
C PHE A 169 -2.13 -1.36 -19.90
N GLU A 170 -0.86 -1.67 -19.75
CA GLU A 170 -0.35 -3.05 -19.68
C GLU A 170 0.11 -3.30 -18.25
N ALA A 171 -0.63 -4.15 -17.52
CA ALA A 171 -0.39 -4.39 -16.12
C ALA A 171 0.61 -5.52 -15.88
N HIS A 172 1.50 -5.30 -14.91
CA HIS A 172 2.53 -6.25 -14.50
C HIS A 172 2.48 -6.40 -12.98
N CYS A 173 2.37 -7.64 -12.52
CA CYS A 173 2.59 -7.97 -11.12
C CYS A 173 4.10 -8.08 -10.90
N VAL A 174 4.62 -7.28 -9.97
CA VAL A 174 6.04 -7.32 -9.61
C VAL A 174 6.26 -8.47 -8.64
N HIS A 175 5.53 -8.47 -7.53
CA HIS A 175 5.63 -9.47 -6.47
C HIS A 175 4.29 -9.69 -5.79
N ARG A 176 4.10 -10.90 -5.27
CA ARG A 176 3.07 -11.26 -4.30
C ARG A 176 3.71 -11.84 -3.05
N ILE A 177 3.01 -11.72 -1.93
CA ILE A 177 3.40 -12.35 -0.67
C ILE A 177 3.45 -13.88 -0.75
N THR A 178 2.80 -14.47 -1.75
CA THR A 178 2.80 -15.92 -2.01
C THR A 178 3.96 -16.37 -2.90
N ASP A 179 4.76 -15.44 -3.44
CA ASP A 179 5.88 -15.79 -4.32
C ASP A 179 7.03 -16.36 -3.48
N LYS A 180 7.46 -17.58 -3.83
CA LYS A 180 8.46 -18.34 -3.05
C LYS A 180 9.80 -17.61 -2.91
N ASP A 181 10.21 -16.91 -3.96
CA ASP A 181 11.52 -16.25 -4.02
C ASP A 181 11.63 -15.04 -3.09
N GLN A 182 10.49 -14.50 -2.63
CA GLN A 182 10.44 -13.31 -1.78
C GLN A 182 10.26 -13.64 -0.30
N ASN A 183 10.12 -14.92 0.06
CA ASN A 183 9.86 -15.37 1.43
C ASN A 183 8.78 -14.53 2.15
N GLY A 184 7.74 -14.16 1.40
CA GLY A 184 6.62 -13.35 1.88
C GLY A 184 6.91 -11.88 2.15
N CYS A 185 8.04 -11.32 1.72
CA CYS A 185 8.37 -9.90 1.90
C CYS A 185 8.37 -9.15 0.56
N ILE A 186 7.39 -8.28 0.33
CA ILE A 186 7.28 -7.49 -0.92
C ILE A 186 7.84 -6.07 -0.79
N ASP A 187 7.93 -5.53 0.44
CA ASP A 187 8.59 -4.27 0.79
C ASP A 187 8.88 -4.22 2.30
N LEU A 188 9.55 -3.16 2.79
CA LEU A 188 9.94 -3.04 4.20
C LEU A 188 8.74 -2.89 5.17
N VAL A 189 7.60 -2.36 4.72
CA VAL A 189 6.38 -2.28 5.54
C VAL A 189 5.62 -3.61 5.50
N ASN A 190 5.62 -4.26 4.33
CA ASN A 190 5.04 -5.56 4.03
C ASN A 190 3.56 -5.75 4.39
N MET A 191 2.76 -4.69 4.41
CA MET A 191 1.34 -4.75 4.83
C MET A 191 0.37 -5.12 3.70
N TYR A 192 0.87 -5.30 2.48
CA TYR A 192 0.08 -5.58 1.28
C TYR A 192 0.40 -6.97 0.73
N ALA A 193 -0.53 -7.56 0.00
CA ALA A 193 -0.36 -8.90 -0.56
C ALA A 193 0.31 -8.88 -1.92
N SER A 194 0.26 -7.77 -2.65
CA SER A 194 0.87 -7.67 -3.97
C SER A 194 1.32 -6.25 -4.33
N PHE A 195 2.30 -6.18 -5.22
CA PHE A 195 2.85 -4.96 -5.78
C PHE A 195 2.78 -4.99 -7.31
N TRP A 196 2.31 -3.91 -7.91
CA TRP A 196 1.98 -3.84 -9.32
C TRP A 196 2.42 -2.51 -9.94
N TYR A 197 2.68 -2.55 -11.23
CA TYR A 197 2.69 -1.36 -12.07
C TYR A 197 1.96 -1.64 -13.38
N ALA A 198 1.59 -0.58 -14.09
CA ALA A 198 1.11 -0.71 -15.45
C ALA A 198 1.66 0.38 -16.34
N ASP A 199 2.12 -0.01 -17.53
CA ASP A 199 2.69 0.90 -18.52
C ASP A 199 1.61 1.35 -19.51
N ARG A 200 1.60 2.64 -19.82
CA ARG A 200 0.69 3.25 -20.78
C ARG A 200 1.10 2.84 -22.18
N LYS A 201 0.25 2.10 -22.89
CA LYS A 201 0.52 1.67 -24.26
C LYS A 201 0.74 2.88 -25.18
N ALA A 202 1.73 2.78 -26.06
CA ALA A 202 1.85 3.71 -27.18
C ALA A 202 0.64 3.50 -28.11
N LYS A 203 0.04 4.60 -28.57
CA LYS A 203 -0.96 4.52 -29.65
C LYS A 203 -0.31 4.15 -30.96
#